data_AF-G2JBL2-F1
#
_entry.id   AF-G2JBL2-F1
#
_cell.length_a   1.000
_cell.length_b   1.000
_cell.length_c   1.000
_cell.angle_alpha   90.00
_cell.angle_beta   90.00
_cell.angle_gamma   90.00
#
_symmetry.space_group_name_H-M   'P 1'
#
loop_
_entity.id
_entity.type
_entity.pdbx_description
1 polymer ?
#
loop_
_entity_poly.entity_id
_entity_poly.type
_entity_poly.pdbx_seq_one_letter_code
_entity_poly.pdbx_strand_id
1 'polypeptide(L)'
;MAHAVSMDTKTDGARDFFLILRLHRIRRSATLPFPKTCLEIGDFWMSLKPQTPLSESDPAWKILLDVYFPQWMAYFWPTLHQQIDWDKGFESLDSELQSVAREAAVGKRLVDKLFQVHSKEGRPCRVLTHVEIQGQRQTHFAQRLFEYYCRIYLLKGLPLITLVVLVDGDLHWRPQGYEIQVWGQSVLRFNFQIIKILDYRGKEAELDRHPNPFAAVVLAQLAALETKRNAQDRFDRRWQLTRKLFEKGLKRDEIEHLY
;
A
#
# COMPACT_ATOMS: atom_id res chain seq x y z
N MET A 1 52.14 0.36 -42.67
CA MET A 1 51.01 -0.59 -42.82
C MET A 1 50.45 -0.79 -41.41
N ALA A 2 49.45 0.01 -41.00
CA ALA A 2 48.01 -0.22 -41.17
C ALA A 2 47.53 -1.42 -40.32
N HIS A 3 46.48 -1.38 -39.51
CA HIS A 3 45.57 -0.33 -39.03
C HIS A 3 44.83 -0.97 -37.84
N ALA A 4 44.61 -0.25 -36.75
CA ALA A 4 43.68 -0.65 -35.70
C ALA A 4 42.24 -0.38 -36.16
N VAL A 5 41.33 -1.35 -36.00
CA VAL A 5 39.88 -1.16 -36.16
C VAL A 5 39.22 -1.42 -34.81
N SER A 6 38.78 -0.32 -34.21
CA SER A 6 37.76 -0.26 -33.17
C SER A 6 36.39 -0.55 -33.80
N MET A 7 35.62 -1.48 -33.24
CA MET A 7 34.19 -1.60 -33.55
C MET A 7 33.39 -1.28 -32.29
N ASP A 8 32.75 -0.12 -32.39
CA ASP A 8 31.85 0.52 -31.46
C ASP A 8 30.45 -0.10 -31.64
N THR A 9 29.92 -0.79 -30.63
CA THR A 9 28.53 -1.28 -30.60
C THR A 9 27.70 -0.42 -29.65
N LYS A 10 27.52 0.84 -30.02
CA LYS A 10 26.53 1.75 -29.43
C LYS A 10 25.71 2.38 -30.54
N THR A 11 24.62 1.71 -30.96
CA THR A 11 23.39 2.35 -31.46
C THR A 11 22.46 1.27 -32.01
N ASP A 12 21.51 0.80 -31.19
CA ASP A 12 20.32 0.13 -31.72
C ASP A 12 19.04 0.46 -30.94
N GLY A 13 19.13 0.82 -29.65
CA GLY A 13 17.96 1.21 -28.85
C GLY A 13 17.29 2.55 -29.22
N ALA A 14 17.94 3.43 -29.99
CA ALA A 14 17.40 4.75 -30.33
C ALA A 14 16.45 4.73 -31.54
N ARG A 15 16.49 3.68 -32.37
CA ARG A 15 15.64 3.58 -33.58
C ARG A 15 14.24 3.07 -33.29
N ASP A 16 14.08 2.21 -32.28
CA ASP A 16 12.75 1.76 -31.83
C ASP A 16 11.94 2.85 -31.10
N PHE A 17 12.62 3.83 -30.49
CA PHE A 17 11.99 4.93 -29.75
C PHE A 17 11.17 5.87 -30.67
N PHE A 18 11.58 6.02 -31.93
CA PHE A 18 10.88 6.88 -32.89
C PHE A 18 9.65 6.22 -33.53
N LEU A 19 9.56 4.88 -33.52
CA LEU A 19 8.41 4.17 -34.10
C LEU A 19 7.18 4.20 -33.18
N ILE A 20 7.40 4.09 -31.86
CA ILE A 20 6.31 4.07 -30.86
C ILE A 20 5.63 5.43 -30.72
N LEU A 21 6.38 6.53 -30.88
CA LEU A 21 5.84 7.89 -30.81
C LEU A 21 5.05 8.33 -32.06
N ARG A 22 5.10 7.57 -33.17
CA ARG A 22 4.42 7.94 -34.42
C ARG A 22 2.96 7.48 -34.49
N LEU A 23 2.48 6.62 -33.57
CA LEU A 23 1.16 5.99 -33.67
C LEU A 23 0.05 6.57 -32.77
N HIS A 24 0.31 7.53 -31.87
CA HIS A 24 -0.72 8.07 -30.97
C HIS A 24 -0.88 9.59 -31.07
N ARG A 25 -1.14 10.08 -32.29
CA ARG A 25 -1.64 11.44 -32.52
C ARG A 25 -3.16 11.40 -32.62
N ILE A 26 -3.90 11.45 -31.51
CA ILE A 26 -5.32 11.88 -31.49
C ILE A 26 -5.67 12.57 -30.16
N ARG A 27 -6.13 13.82 -30.34
CA ARG A 27 -7.01 14.71 -29.56
C ARG A 27 -6.62 15.16 -28.15
N ARG A 28 -6.27 16.45 -28.13
CA ARG A 28 -6.23 17.39 -27.00
C ARG A 28 -7.60 17.48 -26.29
N SER A 29 -7.59 17.41 -24.95
CA SER A 29 -8.57 18.07 -24.09
C SER A 29 -8.08 18.08 -22.63
N ALA A 30 -8.02 19.28 -22.06
CA ALA A 30 -7.88 19.68 -20.64
C ALA A 30 -6.59 19.31 -19.87
N THR A 31 -5.93 20.39 -19.45
CA THR A 31 -4.71 20.59 -18.66
C THR A 31 -4.55 19.77 -17.37
N LEU A 32 -3.51 18.94 -17.33
CA LEU A 32 -2.71 18.58 -16.15
C LEU A 32 -1.23 18.90 -16.45
N PRO A 33 -0.39 19.24 -15.44
CA PRO A 33 0.98 19.68 -15.67
C PRO A 33 1.90 18.46 -15.86
N PHE A 34 1.86 17.86 -17.04
CA PHE A 34 2.95 16.98 -17.47
C PHE A 34 4.17 17.84 -17.89
N PRO A 35 5.42 17.39 -17.69
CA PRO A 35 6.59 18.01 -18.31
C PRO A 35 6.39 18.05 -19.82
N LYS A 36 6.57 19.23 -20.40
CA LYS A 36 6.12 19.58 -21.76
C LYS A 36 7.16 19.25 -22.83
N THR A 37 8.36 18.79 -22.44
CA THR A 37 9.48 18.60 -23.36
C THR A 37 10.23 17.28 -23.16
N CYS A 38 10.79 16.73 -24.24
CA CYS A 38 11.58 15.48 -24.21
C CYS A 38 12.83 15.57 -23.32
N LEU A 39 13.33 16.78 -23.03
CA LEU A 39 14.47 17.02 -22.13
C LEU A 39 14.11 16.81 -20.65
N GLU A 40 12.96 17.33 -20.20
CA GLU A 40 12.46 17.12 -18.83
C GLU A 40 12.14 15.65 -18.54
N ILE A 41 11.71 14.90 -19.56
CA ILE A 41 11.51 13.45 -19.49
C ILE A 41 12.88 12.76 -19.35
N GLY A 42 13.90 13.18 -20.11
CA GLY A 42 15.27 12.62 -20.03
C GLY A 42 15.95 12.81 -18.67
N ASP A 43 15.78 13.98 -18.05
CA ASP A 43 16.33 14.25 -16.71
C ASP A 43 15.59 13.47 -15.62
N PHE A 44 14.27 13.29 -15.79
CA PHE A 44 13.45 12.39 -14.97
C PHE A 44 13.88 10.90 -15.12
N TRP A 45 14.26 10.46 -16.32
CA TRP A 45 14.85 9.12 -16.56
C TRP A 45 16.21 8.94 -15.87
N MET A 46 17.03 9.99 -15.80
CA MET A 46 18.34 9.92 -15.15
C MET A 46 18.27 9.88 -13.62
N SER A 47 17.22 10.44 -13.00
CA SER A 47 17.01 10.39 -11.55
C SER A 47 16.40 9.07 -11.06
N LEU A 48 15.82 8.26 -11.96
CA LEU A 48 15.19 6.96 -11.67
C LEU A 48 16.13 5.76 -11.84
N LYS A 49 17.45 5.98 -11.97
CA LYS A 49 18.41 4.87 -12.05
C LYS A 49 18.30 3.97 -10.81
N PRO A 50 18.42 2.64 -10.98
CA PRO A 50 18.17 1.68 -9.91
C PRO A 50 19.26 1.78 -8.83
N GLN A 51 18.96 2.51 -7.77
CA GLN A 51 19.76 2.51 -6.55
C GLN A 51 19.31 1.33 -5.68
N THR A 52 19.88 0.14 -5.92
CA THR A 52 19.94 -1.01 -4.98
C THR A 52 18.55 -1.62 -4.61
N PRO A 53 18.41 -2.93 -4.34
CA PRO A 53 17.09 -3.49 -3.98
C PRO A 53 16.68 -3.02 -2.58
N LEU A 54 15.92 -1.92 -2.50
CA LEU A 54 15.33 -1.47 -1.26
C LEU A 54 14.27 -2.47 -0.82
N SER A 55 14.55 -3.10 0.31
CA SER A 55 13.65 -4.04 0.97
C SER A 55 12.48 -3.36 1.69
N GLU A 56 12.10 -2.15 1.29
CA GLU A 56 11.34 -1.19 2.10
C GLU A 56 10.07 -0.70 1.39
N SER A 57 9.04 -1.54 1.42
CA SER A 57 7.63 -1.15 1.14
C SER A 57 7.01 -0.37 2.33
N ASP A 58 7.80 -0.02 3.34
CA ASP A 58 7.39 0.58 4.62
C ASP A 58 6.95 2.07 4.48
N PRO A 59 7.67 2.96 3.74
CA PRO A 59 7.29 4.38 3.67
C PRO A 59 5.99 4.63 2.88
N ALA A 60 5.80 3.85 1.81
CA ALA A 60 4.70 3.94 0.85
C ALA A 60 3.31 3.92 1.49
N TRP A 61 3.02 2.80 2.16
CA TRP A 61 1.70 2.54 2.72
C TRP A 61 1.40 3.44 3.90
N LYS A 62 2.40 3.83 4.69
CA LYS A 62 2.24 4.78 5.80
C LYS A 62 1.77 6.14 5.28
N ILE A 63 2.45 6.68 4.27
CA ILE A 63 2.11 7.97 3.65
C ILE A 63 0.73 7.89 2.99
N LEU A 64 0.45 6.82 2.23
CA LEU A 64 -0.86 6.63 1.61
C LEU A 64 -1.98 6.57 2.64
N LEU A 65 -1.79 5.88 3.76
CA LEU A 65 -2.79 5.84 4.82
C LEU A 65 -2.97 7.19 5.49
N ASP A 66 -1.92 7.95 5.74
CA ASP A 66 -2.04 9.30 6.33
C ASP A 66 -2.86 10.24 5.47
N VAL A 67 -2.71 10.17 4.15
CA VAL A 67 -3.38 11.08 3.21
C VAL A 67 -4.75 10.56 2.76
N TYR A 68 -4.87 9.25 2.52
CA TYR A 68 -6.02 8.63 1.85
C TYR A 68 -6.78 7.64 2.74
N PHE A 69 -6.71 7.78 4.07
CA PHE A 69 -7.43 6.90 5.01
C PHE A 69 -8.94 6.74 4.68
N PRO A 70 -9.70 7.81 4.32
CA PRO A 70 -11.10 7.64 3.94
C PRO A 70 -11.29 6.77 2.71
N GLN A 71 -10.46 6.95 1.67
CA GLN A 71 -10.49 6.16 0.45
C GLN A 71 -10.08 4.71 0.72
N TRP A 72 -9.12 4.49 1.62
CA TRP A 72 -8.74 3.15 2.07
C TRP A 72 -9.90 2.43 2.74
N MET A 73 -10.57 3.10 3.69
CA MET A 73 -11.77 2.57 4.36
C MET A 73 -12.88 2.30 3.36
N ALA A 74 -13.16 3.22 2.43
CA ALA A 74 -14.18 3.05 1.41
C ALA A 74 -13.93 1.84 0.50
N TYR A 75 -12.66 1.55 0.23
CA TYR A 75 -12.28 0.46 -0.67
C TYR A 75 -12.33 -0.91 0.02
N PHE A 76 -11.69 -1.02 1.19
CA PHE A 76 -11.52 -2.31 1.86
C PHE A 76 -12.65 -2.65 2.84
N TRP A 77 -13.23 -1.65 3.50
CA TRP A 77 -14.29 -1.82 4.50
C TRP A 77 -15.46 -0.86 4.24
N PRO A 78 -16.13 -0.95 3.08
CA PRO A 78 -17.19 0.00 2.69
C PRO A 78 -18.31 0.13 3.73
N THR A 79 -18.67 -0.97 4.41
CA THR A 79 -19.68 -0.95 5.48
C THR A 79 -19.22 -0.13 6.69
N LEU A 80 -17.97 -0.28 7.14
CA LEU A 80 -17.42 0.52 8.24
C LEU A 80 -17.23 1.98 7.83
N HIS A 81 -16.80 2.22 6.60
CA HIS A 81 -16.68 3.57 6.05
C HIS A 81 -18.00 4.35 6.13
N GLN A 82 -19.14 3.69 5.91
CA GLN A 82 -20.46 4.34 6.00
C GLN A 82 -20.80 4.79 7.42
N GLN A 83 -20.29 4.11 8.45
CA GLN A 83 -20.52 4.43 9.86
C GLN A 83 -19.67 5.61 10.37
N ILE A 84 -18.63 6.00 9.63
CA ILE A 84 -17.72 7.08 10.02
C ILE A 84 -18.22 8.43 9.50
N ASP A 85 -18.21 9.43 10.38
CA ASP A 85 -18.51 10.83 10.09
C ASP A 85 -17.26 11.54 9.56
N TRP A 86 -17.08 11.49 8.24
CA TRP A 86 -15.92 12.07 7.55
C TRP A 86 -15.89 13.59 7.58
N ASP A 87 -17.02 14.26 7.81
CA ASP A 87 -17.09 15.73 7.88
C ASP A 87 -16.39 16.25 9.14
N LYS A 88 -16.30 15.42 10.20
CA LYS A 88 -15.50 15.72 11.41
C LYS A 88 -14.03 15.37 11.28
N GLY A 89 -13.61 14.78 10.16
CA GLY A 89 -12.24 14.32 9.94
C GLY A 89 -11.81 13.15 10.84
N PHE A 90 -10.52 12.84 10.78
CA PHE A 90 -9.86 11.79 11.56
C PHE A 90 -8.51 12.27 12.08
N GLU A 91 -8.01 11.63 13.14
CA GLU A 91 -6.75 11.97 13.80
C GLU A 91 -5.81 10.76 13.80
N SER A 92 -4.54 10.96 13.44
CA SER A 92 -3.50 9.94 13.59
C SER A 92 -2.91 9.99 15.00
N LEU A 93 -2.81 8.83 15.65
CA LEU A 93 -2.33 8.62 17.01
C LEU A 93 -1.08 7.71 17.02
N ASP A 94 -0.23 7.86 16.01
CA ASP A 94 0.98 7.04 15.83
C ASP A 94 1.96 7.18 16.99
N SER A 95 2.03 8.36 17.63
CA SER A 95 2.92 8.57 18.78
C SER A 95 2.52 7.70 19.97
N GLU A 96 1.22 7.55 20.19
CA GLU A 96 0.67 6.71 21.24
C GLU A 96 0.81 5.24 20.90
N LEU A 97 0.64 4.88 19.63
CA LEU A 97 0.91 3.53 19.15
C LEU A 97 2.38 3.14 19.38
N GLN A 98 3.32 4.04 19.08
CA GLN A 98 4.74 3.81 19.34
C GLN A 98 5.03 3.61 20.83
N SER A 99 4.33 4.34 21.71
CA SER A 99 4.51 4.19 23.16
C SER A 99 4.13 2.78 23.66
N VAL A 100 3.15 2.12 23.02
CA VAL A 100 2.70 0.76 23.40
C VAL A 100 3.43 -0.35 22.66
N ALA A 101 4.04 -0.06 21.51
CA ALA A 101 4.68 -1.06 20.64
C ALA A 101 6.08 -1.52 21.10
N ARG A 102 6.71 -0.84 22.06
CA ARG A 102 8.15 -0.95 22.42
C ARG A 102 8.66 -2.34 22.84
N GLU A 103 7.81 -3.34 23.07
CA GLU A 103 8.24 -4.63 23.65
C GLU A 103 7.82 -5.89 22.87
N ALA A 104 7.01 -5.80 21.80
CA ALA A 104 6.34 -6.98 21.25
C ALA A 104 6.58 -7.27 19.75
N ALA A 105 7.45 -6.51 19.06
CA ALA A 105 7.64 -6.68 17.62
C ALA A 105 8.84 -7.57 17.28
N VAL A 106 8.60 -8.84 16.94
CA VAL A 106 9.55 -9.71 16.23
C VAL A 106 8.95 -10.06 14.85
N GLY A 107 9.63 -9.64 13.77
CA GLY A 107 9.29 -9.99 12.39
C GLY A 107 8.97 -8.79 11.48
N LYS A 108 8.91 -9.02 10.16
CA LYS A 108 8.76 -7.96 9.14
C LYS A 108 7.31 -7.49 8.99
N ARG A 109 6.93 -6.48 9.75
CA ARG A 109 5.71 -5.68 9.60
C ARG A 109 5.92 -4.58 8.56
N LEU A 110 4.91 -4.29 7.73
CA LEU A 110 5.01 -3.20 6.75
C LEU A 110 4.42 -1.91 7.29
N VAL A 111 3.23 -1.94 7.88
CA VAL A 111 2.60 -0.75 8.47
C VAL A 111 1.90 -1.07 9.77
N ASP A 112 1.99 -0.11 10.68
CA ASP A 112 1.25 -0.02 11.94
C ASP A 112 0.79 1.42 12.09
N LYS A 113 -0.53 1.64 12.13
CA LYS A 113 -1.14 2.97 12.26
C LYS A 113 -2.30 2.91 13.24
N LEU A 114 -2.51 4.00 13.97
CA LEU A 114 -3.67 4.14 14.84
C LEU A 114 -4.40 5.42 14.45
N PHE A 115 -5.66 5.29 14.04
CA PHE A 115 -6.51 6.42 13.74
C PHE A 115 -7.63 6.54 14.75
N GLN A 116 -8.11 7.75 14.95
CA GLN A 116 -9.33 8.01 15.68
C GLN A 116 -10.33 8.69 14.76
N VAL A 117 -11.54 8.16 14.75
CA VAL A 117 -12.65 8.62 13.91
C VAL A 117 -13.87 8.92 14.74
N HIS A 118 -14.78 9.71 14.16
CA HIS A 118 -16.09 9.98 14.75
C HIS A 118 -17.14 9.05 14.15
N SER A 119 -17.97 8.45 15.00
CA SER A 119 -19.14 7.68 14.55
C SER A 119 -20.26 8.62 14.10
N LYS A 120 -21.00 8.24 13.04
CA LYS A 120 -22.27 8.87 12.68
C LYS A 120 -23.40 8.47 13.63
N GLU A 121 -23.36 7.23 14.12
CA GLU A 121 -24.37 6.67 15.00
C GLU A 121 -23.99 6.93 16.46
N GLY A 122 -24.66 7.90 17.09
CA GLY A 122 -24.72 8.09 18.55
C GLY A 122 -23.46 7.71 19.34
N ARG A 123 -23.64 7.01 20.47
CA ARG A 123 -22.52 6.47 21.27
C ARG A 123 -22.15 5.07 20.76
N PRO A 124 -20.84 4.74 20.66
CA PRO A 124 -19.71 5.60 20.99
C PRO A 124 -19.45 6.68 19.95
N CYS A 125 -19.26 7.93 20.39
CA CYS A 125 -19.05 9.05 19.48
C CYS A 125 -17.66 9.02 18.80
N ARG A 126 -16.68 8.37 19.44
CA ARG A 126 -15.29 8.22 18.95
C ARG A 126 -14.92 6.74 18.97
N VAL A 127 -14.25 6.31 17.92
CA VAL A 127 -13.77 4.93 17.75
C VAL A 127 -12.31 4.98 17.29
N LEU A 128 -11.48 4.12 17.87
CA LEU A 128 -10.12 3.91 17.43
C LEU A 128 -10.10 2.83 16.33
N THR A 129 -9.27 3.04 15.32
CA THR A 129 -9.03 2.10 14.22
C THR A 129 -7.55 1.79 14.18
N HIS A 130 -7.17 0.60 14.66
CA HIS A 130 -5.82 0.08 14.52
C HIS A 130 -5.68 -0.60 13.16
N VAL A 131 -4.73 -0.14 12.35
CA VAL A 131 -4.45 -0.65 11.02
C VAL A 131 -3.10 -1.34 11.00
N GLU A 132 -3.10 -2.61 10.58
CA GLU A 132 -1.89 -3.42 10.44
C GLU A 132 -1.78 -3.93 9.00
N ILE A 133 -0.65 -3.64 8.33
CA ILE A 133 -0.32 -4.23 7.03
C ILE A 133 0.84 -5.20 7.21
N GLN A 134 0.57 -6.46 6.92
CA GLN A 134 1.47 -7.56 7.24
C GLN A 134 1.94 -8.28 5.98
N GLY A 135 3.24 -8.23 5.70
CA GLY A 135 3.85 -8.81 4.50
C GLY A 135 4.41 -10.21 4.64
N GLN A 136 4.44 -10.76 5.85
CA GLN A 136 4.97 -12.09 6.14
C GLN A 136 4.12 -12.83 7.17
N ARG A 137 4.04 -14.14 7.04
CA ARG A 137 3.42 -15.00 8.06
C ARG A 137 4.19 -14.89 9.39
N GLN A 138 3.44 -14.77 10.49
CA GLN A 138 3.97 -14.81 11.86
C GLN A 138 3.15 -15.77 12.71
N THR A 139 3.82 -16.63 13.48
CA THR A 139 3.16 -17.67 14.31
C THR A 139 2.28 -17.07 15.41
N HIS A 140 2.77 -16.03 16.11
CA HIS A 140 2.06 -15.38 17.22
C HIS A 140 1.32 -14.10 16.81
N PHE A 141 0.96 -13.98 15.52
CA PHE A 141 0.38 -12.75 14.97
C PHE A 141 -0.89 -12.31 15.71
N ALA A 142 -1.86 -13.22 15.87
CA ALA A 142 -3.14 -12.89 16.51
C ALA A 142 -2.97 -12.53 17.99
N GLN A 143 -2.05 -13.21 18.69
CA GLN A 143 -1.70 -12.89 20.07
C GLN A 143 -1.08 -11.49 20.17
N ARG A 144 -0.15 -11.12 19.28
CA ARG A 144 0.44 -9.77 19.24
C ARG A 144 -0.63 -8.70 19.02
N LEU A 145 -1.57 -8.93 18.10
CA LEU A 145 -2.69 -8.00 17.89
C LEU A 145 -3.58 -7.87 19.13
N PHE A 146 -3.81 -8.97 19.85
CA PHE A 146 -4.55 -8.93 21.12
C PHE A 146 -3.80 -8.13 22.20
N GLU A 147 -2.50 -8.32 22.34
CA GLU A 147 -1.67 -7.55 23.27
C GLU A 147 -1.70 -6.05 22.95
N TYR A 148 -1.63 -5.69 21.65
CA TYR A 148 -1.77 -4.31 21.20
C TYR A 148 -3.14 -3.74 21.51
N TYR A 149 -4.20 -4.48 21.20
CA TYR A 149 -5.57 -4.11 21.52
C TYR A 149 -5.70 -3.77 23.01
N CYS A 150 -5.24 -4.66 23.89
CA CYS A 150 -5.29 -4.44 25.33
C CYS A 150 -4.52 -3.17 25.76
N ARG A 151 -3.31 -2.97 25.26
CA ARG A 151 -2.48 -1.80 25.61
C ARG A 151 -3.11 -0.49 25.14
N ILE A 152 -3.61 -0.44 23.91
CA ILE A 152 -4.28 0.75 23.36
C ILE A 152 -5.57 1.04 24.13
N TYR A 153 -6.36 -0.01 24.42
CA TYR A 153 -7.60 0.14 25.17
C TYR A 153 -7.35 0.66 26.59
N LEU A 154 -6.34 0.14 27.29
CA LEU A 154 -5.96 0.64 28.62
C LEU A 154 -5.47 2.09 28.59
N LEU A 155 -4.76 2.49 27.53
CA LEU A 155 -4.24 3.86 27.39
C LEU A 155 -5.33 4.88 27.05
N LYS A 156 -6.30 4.50 26.21
CA LYS A 156 -7.26 5.45 25.62
C LYS A 156 -8.68 5.32 26.15
N GLY A 157 -9.08 4.15 26.65
CA GLY A 157 -10.44 3.88 27.14
C GLY A 157 -11.53 4.02 26.07
N LEU A 158 -11.18 3.96 24.79
CA LEU A 158 -12.10 4.09 23.66
C LEU A 158 -12.33 2.73 22.99
N PRO A 159 -13.53 2.49 22.43
CA PRO A 159 -13.77 1.33 21.57
C PRO A 159 -12.76 1.30 20.41
N LEU A 160 -12.22 0.12 20.14
CA LEU A 160 -11.15 -0.10 19.18
C LEU A 160 -11.56 -1.20 18.20
N ILE A 161 -11.34 -0.96 16.91
CA ILE A 161 -11.40 -2.00 15.88
C ILE A 161 -10.02 -2.22 15.28
N THR A 162 -9.65 -3.48 15.10
CA THR A 162 -8.39 -3.87 14.45
C THR A 162 -8.67 -4.36 13.03
N LEU A 163 -8.05 -3.70 12.06
CA LEU A 163 -8.18 -3.94 10.63
C LEU A 163 -6.83 -4.35 10.06
N VAL A 164 -6.79 -5.49 9.37
CA VAL A 164 -5.54 -6.08 8.90
C VAL A 164 -5.59 -6.26 7.38
N VAL A 165 -4.54 -5.84 6.69
CA VAL A 165 -4.30 -6.18 5.28
C VAL A 165 -3.12 -7.14 5.18
N LEU A 166 -3.40 -8.36 4.73
CA LEU A 166 -2.43 -9.42 4.52
C LEU A 166 -1.91 -9.34 3.08
N VAL A 167 -0.62 -9.03 2.94
CA VAL A 167 0.06 -8.87 1.64
C VAL A 167 1.15 -9.94 1.44
N ASP A 168 1.16 -10.97 2.28
CA ASP A 168 2.05 -12.11 2.15
C ASP A 168 1.65 -13.06 0.99
N GLY A 169 2.57 -13.94 0.62
CA GLY A 169 2.38 -14.88 -0.50
C GLY A 169 1.69 -16.20 -0.15
N ASP A 170 1.28 -16.43 1.10
CA ASP A 170 0.66 -17.68 1.55
C ASP A 170 -0.87 -17.58 1.40
N LEU A 171 -1.46 -18.37 0.50
CA LEU A 171 -2.90 -18.34 0.23
C LEU A 171 -3.78 -18.74 1.43
N HIS A 172 -3.25 -19.57 2.33
CA HIS A 172 -4.02 -20.20 3.40
C HIS A 172 -3.81 -19.52 4.76
N TRP A 173 -2.76 -18.73 4.92
CA TRP A 173 -2.55 -17.97 6.15
C TRP A 173 -3.54 -16.80 6.27
N ARG A 174 -4.56 -17.01 7.11
CA ARG A 174 -5.69 -16.12 7.36
C ARG A 174 -6.11 -16.14 8.84
N PRO A 175 -5.28 -15.61 9.75
CA PRO A 175 -5.66 -15.53 11.15
C PRO A 175 -6.86 -14.59 11.30
N GLN A 176 -7.87 -14.98 12.07
CA GLN A 176 -9.11 -14.21 12.25
C GLN A 176 -9.35 -13.78 13.71
N GLY A 177 -8.59 -14.34 14.64
CA GLY A 177 -8.74 -14.05 16.06
C GLY A 177 -7.73 -14.77 16.94
N TYR A 178 -7.77 -14.43 18.21
CA TYR A 178 -7.00 -15.04 19.29
C TYR A 178 -7.97 -15.51 20.38
N GLU A 179 -7.74 -16.71 20.90
CA GLU A 179 -8.58 -17.30 21.94
C GLU A 179 -7.70 -17.74 23.11
N ILE A 180 -8.15 -17.41 24.32
CA ILE A 180 -7.60 -17.96 25.55
C ILE A 180 -8.58 -19.02 26.06
N GLN A 181 -8.06 -20.22 26.31
CA GLN A 181 -8.80 -21.31 26.94
C GLN A 181 -8.19 -21.67 28.29
N VAL A 182 -9.05 -21.87 29.29
CA VAL A 182 -8.67 -22.33 30.63
C VAL A 182 -9.50 -23.57 30.94
N TRP A 183 -8.85 -24.71 31.19
CA TRP A 183 -9.51 -25.99 31.45
C TRP A 183 -10.55 -26.39 30.39
N GLY A 184 -10.26 -26.14 29.11
CA GLY A 184 -11.14 -26.44 27.99
C GLY A 184 -12.33 -25.47 27.82
N GLN A 185 -12.41 -24.41 28.63
CA GLN A 185 -13.42 -23.36 28.51
C GLN A 185 -12.84 -22.14 27.78
N SER A 186 -13.57 -21.61 26.81
CA SER A 186 -13.23 -20.34 26.16
C SER A 186 -13.49 -19.19 27.12
N VAL A 187 -12.43 -18.55 27.61
CA VAL A 187 -12.53 -17.43 28.57
C VAL A 187 -12.45 -16.07 27.89
N LEU A 188 -11.81 -16.01 26.72
CA LEU A 188 -11.67 -14.78 25.94
C LEU A 188 -11.55 -15.12 24.46
N ARG A 189 -12.28 -14.36 23.64
CA ARG A 189 -12.15 -14.38 22.19
C ARG A 189 -11.97 -12.96 21.67
N PHE A 190 -10.83 -12.72 21.06
CA PHE A 190 -10.49 -11.48 20.38
C PHE A 190 -10.60 -11.70 18.87
N ASN A 191 -11.39 -10.90 18.18
CA ASN A 191 -11.58 -10.98 16.73
C ASN A 191 -11.10 -9.69 16.06
N PHE A 192 -10.59 -9.81 14.84
CA PHE A 192 -10.20 -8.68 14.00
C PHE A 192 -10.58 -8.96 12.55
N GLN A 193 -10.72 -7.90 11.74
CA GLN A 193 -11.10 -8.05 10.34
C GLN A 193 -9.87 -8.10 9.44
N ILE A 194 -9.91 -8.97 8.43
CA ILE A 194 -8.81 -9.15 7.49
C ILE A 194 -9.25 -8.88 6.05
N ILE A 195 -8.34 -8.34 5.26
CA ILE A 195 -8.34 -8.39 3.81
C ILE A 195 -7.10 -9.15 3.37
N LYS A 196 -7.24 -10.09 2.43
CA LYS A 196 -6.12 -10.78 1.79
C LYS A 196 -5.95 -10.25 0.38
N ILE A 197 -4.79 -9.66 0.06
CA ILE A 197 -4.53 -9.12 -1.28
C ILE A 197 -4.62 -10.20 -2.36
N LEU A 198 -4.24 -11.44 -2.04
CA LEU A 198 -4.33 -12.56 -2.98
C LEU A 198 -5.76 -12.87 -3.45
N ASP A 199 -6.81 -12.42 -2.74
CA ASP A 199 -8.22 -12.60 -3.15
C ASP A 199 -8.62 -11.75 -4.36
N TYR A 200 -7.75 -10.82 -4.76
CA TYR A 200 -7.94 -9.95 -5.91
C TYR A 200 -7.26 -10.48 -7.17
N ARG A 201 -6.57 -11.63 -7.11
CA ARG A 201 -6.04 -12.29 -8.32
C ARG A 201 -7.17 -12.63 -9.29
N GLY A 202 -6.94 -12.40 -10.58
CA GLY A 202 -7.93 -12.58 -11.63
C GLY A 202 -8.91 -11.41 -11.78
N LYS A 203 -8.79 -10.36 -10.95
CA LYS A 203 -9.61 -9.13 -11.02
C LYS A 203 -8.80 -7.93 -11.50
N GLU A 204 -7.65 -8.14 -12.12
CA GLU A 204 -6.69 -7.08 -12.47
C GLU A 204 -7.32 -6.02 -13.40
N ALA A 205 -8.15 -6.45 -14.36
CA ALA A 205 -8.85 -5.53 -15.26
C ALA A 205 -9.92 -4.68 -14.56
N GLU A 206 -10.55 -5.22 -13.51
CA GLU A 206 -11.51 -4.48 -12.67
C GLU A 206 -10.76 -3.46 -11.81
N LEU A 207 -9.70 -3.90 -11.12
CA LEU A 207 -8.82 -3.05 -10.31
C LEU A 207 -8.28 -1.87 -11.10
N ASP A 208 -7.90 -2.11 -12.36
CA ASP A 208 -7.33 -1.07 -13.22
C ASP A 208 -8.32 0.08 -13.48
N ARG A 209 -9.58 -0.29 -13.78
CA ARG A 209 -10.65 0.64 -14.10
C ARG A 209 -11.28 1.28 -12.85
N HIS A 210 -11.09 0.68 -11.68
CA HIS A 210 -11.73 1.14 -10.46
C HIS A 210 -11.24 2.55 -10.06
N PRO A 211 -12.14 3.51 -9.76
CA PRO A 211 -11.76 4.90 -9.56
C PRO A 211 -10.99 5.15 -8.25
N ASN A 212 -11.20 4.31 -7.24
CA ASN A 212 -10.48 4.44 -5.96
C ASN A 212 -8.97 4.15 -6.13
N PRO A 213 -8.08 5.00 -5.59
CA PRO A 213 -6.63 4.83 -5.74
C PRO A 213 -6.10 3.52 -5.13
N PHE A 214 -6.72 2.99 -4.09
CA PHE A 214 -6.28 1.72 -3.49
C PHE A 214 -6.45 0.52 -4.41
N ALA A 215 -7.29 0.58 -5.44
CA ALA A 215 -7.34 -0.46 -6.45
C ALA A 215 -6.02 -0.57 -7.24
N ALA A 216 -5.42 0.58 -7.58
CA ALA A 216 -4.09 0.61 -8.19
C ALA A 216 -3.03 0.08 -7.22
N VAL A 217 -3.13 0.42 -5.93
CA VAL A 217 -2.22 -0.10 -4.89
C VAL A 217 -2.35 -1.62 -4.74
N VAL A 218 -3.56 -2.19 -4.79
CA VAL A 218 -3.76 -3.65 -4.79
C VAL A 218 -3.11 -4.28 -6.02
N LEU A 219 -3.33 -3.70 -7.21
CA LEU A 219 -2.72 -4.17 -8.46
C LEU A 219 -1.18 -4.16 -8.37
N ALA A 220 -0.61 -3.15 -7.71
CA ALA A 220 0.81 -3.07 -7.38
C ALA A 220 1.30 -4.29 -6.60
N GLN A 221 0.61 -4.58 -5.50
CA GLN A 221 1.02 -5.62 -4.57
C GLN A 221 0.88 -6.99 -5.20
N LEU A 222 -0.18 -7.23 -5.98
CA LEU A 222 -0.34 -8.44 -6.77
C LEU A 222 0.85 -8.65 -7.71
N ALA A 223 1.21 -7.63 -8.48
CA ALA A 223 2.34 -7.70 -9.39
C ALA A 223 3.68 -7.90 -8.65
N ALA A 224 3.87 -7.25 -7.50
CA ALA A 224 5.07 -7.44 -6.67
C ALA A 224 5.18 -8.88 -6.13
N LEU A 225 4.06 -9.51 -5.80
CA LEU A 225 4.03 -10.90 -5.35
C LEU A 225 4.36 -11.89 -6.49
N GLU A 226 3.98 -11.58 -7.73
CA GLU A 226 4.28 -12.38 -8.92
C GLU A 226 5.72 -12.23 -9.41
N THR A 227 6.26 -11.00 -9.36
CA THR A 227 7.58 -10.64 -9.90
C THR A 227 8.74 -10.89 -8.94
N LYS A 228 8.52 -11.60 -7.82
CA LYS A 228 9.58 -12.02 -6.88
C LYS A 228 10.73 -12.82 -7.52
N ARG A 229 10.59 -13.26 -8.78
CA ARG A 229 11.61 -13.99 -9.55
C ARG A 229 12.22 -13.26 -10.74
N ASN A 230 11.79 -12.04 -11.13
CA ASN A 230 12.35 -11.35 -12.31
C ASN A 230 12.61 -9.86 -12.05
N ALA A 231 13.83 -9.38 -12.32
CA ALA A 231 14.27 -8.03 -11.97
C ALA A 231 13.83 -6.95 -12.96
N GLN A 232 13.74 -7.30 -14.26
CA GLN A 232 13.36 -6.38 -15.33
C GLN A 232 11.87 -6.01 -15.23
N ASP A 233 11.00 -7.00 -14.99
CA ASP A 233 9.54 -6.82 -14.90
C ASP A 233 9.11 -5.88 -13.76
N ARG A 234 9.94 -5.73 -12.72
CA ARG A 234 9.65 -4.83 -11.59
C ARG A 234 9.69 -3.36 -11.99
N PHE A 235 10.59 -2.98 -12.88
CA PHE A 235 10.81 -1.58 -13.26
C PHE A 235 9.66 -1.07 -14.15
N ASP A 236 9.30 -1.83 -15.18
CA ASP A 236 8.22 -1.46 -16.10
C ASP A 236 6.85 -1.40 -15.41
N ARG A 237 6.62 -2.30 -14.45
CA ARG A 237 5.38 -2.31 -13.65
C ARG A 237 5.35 -1.19 -12.62
N ARG A 238 6.48 -0.88 -11.97
CA ARG A 238 6.65 0.29 -11.08
C ARG A 238 6.28 1.56 -11.83
N TRP A 239 6.82 1.74 -13.03
CA TRP A 239 6.51 2.88 -13.89
C TRP A 239 5.01 3.01 -14.25
N GLN A 240 4.40 1.93 -14.75
CA GLN A 240 2.98 1.95 -15.12
C GLN A 240 2.07 2.29 -13.96
N LEU A 241 2.42 1.81 -12.76
CA LEU A 241 1.66 2.07 -11.56
C LEU A 241 1.87 3.50 -11.03
N THR A 242 3.10 4.01 -11.02
CA THR A 242 3.41 5.41 -10.68
C THR A 242 2.55 6.33 -11.52
N ARG A 243 2.52 6.08 -12.84
CA ARG A 243 1.71 6.84 -13.78
C ARG A 243 0.21 6.74 -13.50
N LYS A 244 -0.31 5.56 -13.18
CA LYS A 244 -1.75 5.37 -12.85
C LYS A 244 -2.15 6.04 -11.55
N LEU A 245 -1.26 6.09 -10.56
CA LEU A 245 -1.50 6.80 -9.31
C LEU A 245 -1.57 8.31 -9.56
N PHE A 246 -0.69 8.85 -10.41
CA PHE A 246 -0.81 10.23 -10.90
C PHE A 246 -2.12 10.48 -11.65
N GLU A 247 -2.50 9.59 -12.57
CA GLU A 247 -3.75 9.69 -13.34
C GLU A 247 -5.00 9.66 -12.44
N LYS A 248 -4.92 9.00 -11.28
CA LYS A 248 -5.98 8.95 -10.25
C LYS A 248 -5.90 10.09 -9.23
N GLY A 249 -5.03 11.08 -9.44
CA GLY A 249 -4.98 12.32 -8.67
C GLY A 249 -3.99 12.35 -7.50
N LEU A 250 -3.14 11.32 -7.34
CA LEU A 250 -2.06 11.37 -6.35
C LEU A 250 -0.97 12.34 -6.81
N LYS A 251 -0.40 13.09 -5.86
CA LYS A 251 0.66 14.06 -6.11
C LYS A 251 2.02 13.38 -6.22
N ARG A 252 2.98 14.09 -6.82
CA ARG A 252 4.33 13.56 -7.08
C ARG A 252 5.05 13.09 -5.83
N ASP A 253 5.04 13.94 -4.81
CA ASP A 253 5.69 13.68 -3.53
C ASP A 253 5.05 12.46 -2.82
N GLU A 254 3.79 12.14 -3.11
CA GLU A 254 3.06 11.00 -2.55
C GLU A 254 3.44 9.66 -3.22
N ILE A 255 3.94 9.71 -4.46
CA ILE A 255 4.24 8.53 -5.29
C ILE A 255 5.72 8.17 -5.28
N GLU A 256 6.62 9.12 -5.06
CA GLU A 256 8.07 8.85 -4.96
C GLU A 256 8.41 7.88 -3.80
N HIS A 257 7.54 7.79 -2.79
CA HIS A 257 7.70 6.88 -1.65
C HIS A 257 7.07 5.49 -1.83
N LEU A 258 6.42 5.21 -2.97
CA LEU A 258 5.62 3.99 -3.15
C LEU A 258 6.43 2.70 -3.42
N TYR A 259 7.76 2.79 -3.51
CA TYR A 259 8.61 1.70 -4.03
C TYR A 259 10.08 1.74 -3.62
#